data_AF-A0A5K1GD12-F1
#
_entry.id   AF-A0A5K1GD12-F1
#
_cell.length_a   1.000
_cell.length_b   1.000
_cell.length_c   1.000
_cell.angle_alpha   90.00
_cell.angle_beta   90.00
_cell.angle_gamma   90.00
#
_symmetry.space_group_name_H-M   'P 1'
#
loop_
_entity.id
_entity.type
_entity.pdbx_description
1 polymer ?
#
loop_
_entity_poly.entity_id
_entity_poly.type
_entity_poly.pdbx_seq_one_letter_code
_entity_poly.pdbx_strand_id
1 'polypeptide(L)'
;MFFYSPTKTWAFTSTGTSIDSQSFDYVVTNATRLLMADPTLYMNARSSPITMTYYGLCLQKGIYNVTLHFAEIIFTNDQTYSSLGERIFDISIQ
;
A
#
# COMPACT_ATOMS: atom_id res chain seq x y z
N MET A 1 -13.04 -6.65 -0.09
CA MET A 1 -13.25 -6.64 1.39
C MET A 1 -13.27 -5.20 1.89
N PHE A 2 -14.13 -4.87 2.87
CA PHE A 2 -14.18 -3.54 3.52
C PHE A 2 -13.66 -3.67 4.96
N PHE A 3 -12.77 -2.77 5.38
CA PHE A 3 -12.16 -2.79 6.72
C PHE A 3 -12.25 -1.42 7.39
N TYR A 4 -12.55 -1.43 8.69
CA TYR A 4 -12.49 -0.25 9.56
C TYR A 4 -11.27 -0.31 10.47
N SER A 5 -10.61 0.83 10.63
CA SER A 5 -9.61 0.99 11.68
C SER A 5 -10.21 0.77 13.07
N PRO A 6 -9.41 0.29 14.05
CA PRO A 6 -9.87 0.14 15.43
C PRO A 6 -10.43 1.44 16.03
N THR A 7 -9.86 2.58 15.66
CA THR A 7 -10.30 3.91 16.10
C THR A 7 -11.46 4.48 15.28
N LYS A 8 -11.89 3.79 14.21
CA LYS A 8 -12.93 4.22 13.27
C LYS A 8 -12.69 5.60 12.63
N THR A 9 -11.44 6.03 12.54
CA THR A 9 -11.02 7.30 11.93
C THR A 9 -10.68 7.15 10.44
N TRP A 10 -10.37 5.94 10.02
CA TRP A 10 -10.16 5.60 8.62
C TRP A 10 -10.68 4.20 8.31
N ALA A 11 -10.89 3.95 7.02
CA ALA A 11 -11.28 2.66 6.47
C ALA A 11 -10.59 2.43 5.13
N PHE A 12 -10.61 1.20 4.64
CA PHE A 12 -10.18 0.90 3.28
C PHE A 12 -10.97 -0.24 2.66
N THR A 13 -10.98 -0.26 1.34
CA THR A 13 -11.43 -1.39 0.53
C THR A 13 -10.28 -1.91 -0.32
N SER A 14 -10.28 -3.23 -0.53
CA SER A 14 -9.41 -3.89 -1.50
C SER A 14 -10.27 -4.78 -2.39
N THR A 15 -10.06 -4.69 -3.70
CA THR A 15 -10.75 -5.47 -4.72
C THR A 15 -9.78 -6.40 -5.45
N GLY A 16 -10.33 -7.50 -5.97
CA GLY A 16 -9.56 -8.54 -6.63
C GLY A 16 -9.16 -9.66 -5.68
N THR A 17 -8.83 -10.79 -6.30
CA THR A 17 -8.34 -12.00 -5.63
C THR A 17 -7.04 -12.40 -6.31
N SER A 18 -5.97 -12.59 -5.53
CA SER A 18 -4.79 -13.25 -6.08
C SER A 18 -5.14 -14.70 -6.42
N ILE A 19 -4.65 -15.18 -7.56
CA ILE A 19 -4.95 -16.51 -8.10
C ILE A 19 -4.36 -17.62 -7.21
N ASP A 20 -3.30 -17.29 -6.43
CA ASP A 20 -2.46 -18.28 -5.75
C ASP A 20 -2.59 -18.35 -4.21
N SER A 21 -3.42 -17.52 -3.57
CA SER A 21 -3.44 -17.42 -2.10
C SER A 21 -4.75 -17.86 -1.47
N GLN A 22 -4.69 -18.91 -0.64
CA GLN A 22 -5.79 -19.35 0.27
C GLN A 22 -5.99 -18.40 1.47
N SER A 23 -5.14 -17.38 1.63
CA SER A 23 -5.24 -16.36 2.69
C SER A 23 -5.58 -15.00 2.09
N PHE A 24 -6.58 -14.33 2.65
CA PHE A 24 -7.06 -13.00 2.23
C PHE A 24 -6.21 -11.84 2.80
N ASP A 25 -5.12 -12.15 3.50
CA ASP A 25 -4.24 -11.17 4.12
C ASP A 25 -3.19 -10.67 3.13
N TYR A 26 -3.57 -9.67 2.34
CA TYR A 26 -2.67 -8.99 1.40
C TYR A 26 -1.73 -8.00 2.10
N VAL A 27 -1.00 -8.43 3.12
CA VAL A 27 0.09 -7.65 3.72
C VAL A 27 1.40 -8.16 3.16
N VAL A 28 2.19 -7.25 2.60
CA VAL A 28 3.52 -7.54 2.08
C VAL A 28 4.57 -6.93 2.99
N THR A 29 5.60 -7.70 3.28
CA THR A 29 6.75 -7.28 4.08
C THR A 29 7.88 -6.84 3.15
N ASN A 30 8.64 -5.83 3.57
CA ASN A 30 9.78 -5.33 2.83
C ASN A 30 10.84 -6.44 2.60
N ALA A 31 11.31 -6.53 1.37
CA ALA A 31 12.41 -7.40 0.92
C ALA A 31 13.60 -6.60 0.36
N THR A 32 13.52 -5.26 0.36
CA THR A 32 14.49 -4.36 -0.30
C THR A 32 15.28 -3.53 0.70
N ARG A 33 16.52 -3.19 0.36
CA ARG A 33 17.30 -2.25 1.19
C ARG A 33 16.82 -0.82 0.98
N LEU A 34 16.12 -0.25 1.98
CA LEU A 34 15.63 1.12 1.95
C LEU A 34 16.73 2.12 2.39
N LEU A 35 17.19 2.95 1.45
CA LEU A 35 18.20 3.99 1.68
C LEU A 35 17.52 5.37 1.79
N MET A 36 16.74 5.57 2.85
CA MET A 36 15.96 6.79 3.07
C MET A 36 15.89 7.13 4.56
N ALA A 37 15.43 8.33 4.90
CA ALA A 37 15.09 8.66 6.28
C ALA A 37 13.88 7.82 6.74
N ASP A 38 13.95 7.32 7.97
CA ASP A 38 12.90 6.52 8.63
C ASP A 38 12.41 5.30 7.82
N PRO A 39 13.30 4.34 7.47
CA PRO A 39 12.93 3.16 6.69
C PRO A 39 11.93 2.26 7.40
N THR A 40 11.81 2.38 8.73
CA THR A 40 10.87 1.62 9.57
C THR A 40 9.40 1.85 9.17
N LEU A 41 9.07 3.00 8.59
CA LEU A 41 7.71 3.31 8.13
C LEU A 41 7.28 2.46 6.93
N TYR A 42 8.23 1.97 6.13
CA TYR A 42 7.97 1.28 4.85
C TYR A 42 8.23 -0.23 4.96
N MET A 43 8.21 -0.77 6.18
CA MET A 43 8.47 -2.20 6.42
C MET A 43 7.33 -3.10 5.99
N ASN A 44 6.09 -2.59 5.98
CA ASN A 44 4.91 -3.34 5.58
C ASN A 44 4.01 -2.46 4.70
N ALA A 45 3.37 -3.07 3.70
CA ALA A 45 2.34 -2.43 2.91
C ALA A 45 1.13 -3.36 2.74
N ARG A 46 -0.05 -2.76 2.55
CA ARG A 46 -1.22 -3.50 2.06
C ARG A 46 -1.14 -3.55 0.54
N SER A 47 -1.37 -4.72 -0.03
CA SER A 47 -1.43 -4.95 -1.46
C SER A 47 -2.87 -5.19 -1.89
N SER A 48 -3.19 -4.85 -3.14
CA SER A 48 -4.47 -5.17 -3.76
C SER A 48 -4.21 -5.62 -5.19
N PRO A 49 -4.82 -6.74 -5.64
CA PRO A 49 -4.66 -7.19 -7.02
C PRO A 49 -5.22 -6.23 -8.06
N ILE A 50 -6.25 -5.43 -7.73
CA ILE A 50 -6.93 -4.56 -8.70
C ILE A 50 -7.01 -3.12 -8.22
N THR A 51 -7.66 -2.85 -7.08
CA THR A 51 -7.85 -1.48 -6.60
C THR A 51 -7.92 -1.44 -5.09
N MET A 52 -7.21 -0.47 -4.51
CA MET A 52 -7.27 -0.16 -3.10
C MET A 52 -7.76 1.28 -2.91
N THR A 53 -8.83 1.46 -2.14
CA THR A 53 -9.38 2.79 -1.83
C THR A 53 -9.30 3.03 -0.33
N TYR A 54 -8.73 4.16 0.06
CA TYR A 54 -8.69 4.61 1.45
C TYR A 54 -9.72 5.70 1.69
N TYR A 55 -10.31 5.66 2.89
CA TYR A 55 -11.31 6.62 3.33
C TYR A 55 -10.86 7.27 4.63
N GLY A 56 -10.70 8.58 4.62
CA GLY A 56 -10.66 9.38 5.85
C GLY A 56 -12.08 9.61 6.35
N LEU A 57 -12.39 9.16 7.56
CA LEU A 57 -13.73 9.27 8.13
C LEU A 57 -13.80 10.46 9.08
N CYS A 58 -14.96 11.10 9.14
CA CYS A 58 -15.24 12.21 10.06
C CYS A 58 -14.30 13.42 9.91
N LEU A 59 -13.72 13.62 8.72
CA LEU A 59 -12.95 14.82 8.40
C LEU A 59 -13.88 16.04 8.40
N GLN A 60 -13.44 17.13 9.02
CA GLN A 60 -14.18 18.39 9.01
C GLN A 60 -14.16 19.02 7.62
N LYS A 61 -15.13 19.89 7.32
CA LYS A 61 -15.09 20.64 6.08
C LYS A 61 -13.90 21.60 6.08
N GLY A 62 -13.01 21.48 5.10
CA GLY A 62 -11.81 22.31 5.02
C GLY A 62 -10.94 21.97 3.81
N ILE A 63 -9.84 22.72 3.69
CA ILE A 63 -8.80 22.46 2.69
C ILE A 63 -7.74 21.56 3.35
N TYR A 64 -7.35 20.51 2.65
CA TYR A 64 -6.39 19.53 3.14
C TYR A 64 -5.16 19.48 2.23
N ASN A 65 -3.98 19.51 2.82
CA ASN A 65 -2.75 19.18 2.13
C ASN A 65 -2.53 17.68 2.22
N VAL A 66 -2.53 17.00 1.08
CA VAL A 66 -2.28 15.56 0.99
C VAL A 66 -0.88 15.32 0.45
N THR A 67 -0.02 14.73 1.27
CA THR A 67 1.34 14.33 0.88
C THR A 67 1.40 12.81 0.82
N LEU A 68 1.81 12.27 -0.33
CA LEU A 68 1.96 10.83 -0.55
C LEU A 68 3.44 10.47 -0.63
N HIS A 69 3.83 9.45 0.13
CA HIS A 69 5.18 8.90 0.12
C HIS A 69 5.16 7.51 -0.54
N PHE A 70 6.15 7.25 -1.38
CA PHE A 70 6.28 5.99 -2.11
C PHE A 70 7.65 5.38 -1.87
N ALA A 71 7.68 4.05 -1.76
CA ALA A 71 8.89 3.25 -1.72
C ALA A 71 8.60 1.89 -2.40
N GLU A 72 9.53 1.40 -3.21
CA GLU A 72 9.47 0.04 -3.73
C GLU A 72 10.08 -0.92 -2.70
N ILE A 73 9.26 -1.86 -2.23
CA ILE A 73 9.59 -2.72 -1.08
C ILE A 73 9.61 -4.21 -1.43
N ILE A 74 9.27 -4.59 -2.65
CA ILE A 74 9.24 -5.98 -3.12
C ILE A 74 10.30 -6.21 -4.19
N PHE A 75 10.37 -5.33 -5.19
CA PHE A 75 11.30 -5.51 -6.29
C PHE A 75 12.68 -4.93 -5.94
N THR A 76 13.67 -5.80 -5.81
CA THR A 76 15.07 -5.46 -5.66
C THR A 76 15.68 -5.04 -7.00
N ASN A 77 16.38 -3.91 -7.00
CA ASN A 77 17.23 -3.48 -8.12
C ASN A 77 18.68 -3.96 -7.90
N ASP A 78 18.85 -5.19 -7.45
CA ASP A 78 20.16 -5.79 -7.25
C ASP A 78 20.64 -6.49 -8.53
N GLN A 79 21.96 -6.65 -8.64
CA GLN A 79 22.60 -7.24 -9.84
C GLN A 79 22.27 -8.74 -10.03
N THR A 80 21.47 -9.33 -9.14
CA THR A 80 21.07 -10.73 -9.22
C THR A 80 19.91 -10.97 -10.19
N TYR A 81 19.26 -9.90 -10.69
CA TYR A 81 18.07 -9.97 -11.56
C TYR A 81 16.95 -10.85 -10.98
N SER A 82 16.94 -11.05 -9.66
CA SER A 82 16.00 -11.97 -9.00
C SER A 82 14.58 -11.43 -8.94
N SER A 83 14.39 -10.13 -9.15
CA SER A 83 13.07 -9.50 -9.22
C SER A 83 12.92 -8.72 -10.55
N LEU A 84 12.17 -9.31 -11.50
CA LEU A 84 11.83 -8.69 -12.78
C LEU A 84 10.43 -8.08 -12.71
N GLY A 85 10.26 -7.12 -11.81
CA GLY A 85 8.95 -6.59 -11.47
C GLY A 85 8.77 -5.14 -11.88
N GLU A 86 7.68 -4.87 -12.61
CA GLU A 86 7.21 -3.53 -12.90
C GLU A 86 5.86 -3.31 -12.19
N ARG A 87 5.69 -2.14 -11.56
CA ARG A 87 4.43 -1.71 -10.94
C ARG A 87 4.05 -0.36 -11.50
N ILE A 88 2.95 -0.34 -12.25
CA ILE A 88 2.33 0.89 -12.75
C ILE A 88 0.97 1.01 -12.09
N PHE A 89 0.66 2.18 -11.55
CA PHE A 89 -0.62 2.45 -10.92
C PHE A 89 -0.98 3.93 -11.04
N ASP A 90 -2.28 4.21 -11.05
CA ASP A 90 -2.84 5.56 -11.06
C ASP A 90 -3.33 5.95 -9.66
N ILE A 91 -3.28 7.25 -9.37
CA ILE A 91 -3.75 7.82 -8.10
C ILE A 91 -4.86 8.81 -8.38
N SER A 92 -5.97 8.67 -7.66
CA SER A 92 -7.08 9.61 -7.67
C SER A 92 -7.44 10.01 -6.23
N ILE A 93 -7.66 11.30 -6.01
CA ILE A 93 -8.03 11.89 -4.72
C ILE A 93 -9.33 12.66 -4.91
N GLN A 94 -10.30 12.45 -4.01
CA GLN A 94 -11.66 13.00 -4.07
C GLN A 94 -12.02 13.75 -2.79
#